data_AF-A0A5K1D9Q2-F1
#
_entry.id   AF-A0A5K1D9Q2-F1
#
_cell.length_a   1.000
_cell.length_b   1.000
_cell.length_c   1.000
_cell.angle_alpha   90.00
_cell.angle_beta   90.00
_cell.angle_gamma   90.00
#
_symmetry.space_group_name_H-M   'P 1'
#
loop_
_entity.id
_entity.type
_entity.pdbx_description
1 polymer ?
#
loop_
_entity_poly.entity_id
_entity_poly.type
_entity_poly.pdbx_seq_one_letter_code
_entity_poly.pdbx_strand_id
1 'polypeptide(L)' 'SSLASSIACYGATIDLLQFLVLRFNISNIRASQITNIINSVTSLSPVAGAVLCDSYLGCFLTISLFTFISFL' A
#
# COMPACT_ATOMS: atom_id res chain seq x y z
N SER A 1 8.82 -13.69 9.81
CA SER A 1 9.49 -12.43 9.46
C SER A 1 8.53 -11.35 8.92
N SER A 2 7.35 -11.71 8.39
CA SER A 2 6.36 -10.77 7.83
C SER A 2 5.81 -9.73 8.83
N LEU A 3 5.61 -10.12 10.10
CA LEU A 3 5.12 -9.19 11.14
C LEU A 3 6.08 -8.02 11.34
N ALA A 4 7.40 -8.29 11.34
CA ALA A 4 8.45 -7.29 11.57
C ALA A 4 8.50 -6.23 10.45
N SER A 5 8.29 -6.63 9.19
CA SER A 5 8.22 -5.68 8.07
C SER A 5 6.96 -4.82 8.13
N SER A 6 5.80 -5.36 8.51
CA SER A 6 4.59 -4.56 8.67
C SER A 6 4.78 -3.48 9.73
N ILE A 7 5.22 -3.83 10.94
CA ILE A 7 5.45 -2.85 12.01
C ILE A 7 6.50 -1.80 11.62
N ALA A 8 7.54 -2.18 10.88
CA ALA A 8 8.55 -1.23 10.39
C ALA A 8 7.96 -0.25 9.37
N CYS A 9 7.12 -0.72 8.45
CA CYS A 9 6.45 0.13 7.46
C CYS A 9 5.46 1.09 8.13
N TYR A 10 4.66 0.59 9.07
CA TYR A 10 3.72 1.43 9.84
C TYR A 10 4.47 2.45 10.70
N GLY A 11 5.50 2.03 11.44
CA GLY A 11 6.31 2.92 12.27
C GLY A 11 6.99 4.03 11.47
N ALA A 12 7.63 3.69 10.34
CA ALA A 12 8.24 4.67 9.46
C ALA A 12 7.22 5.65 8.87
N THR A 13 6.02 5.18 8.50
CA THR A 13 4.95 6.03 7.97
C THR A 13 4.47 7.06 9.00
N ILE A 14 4.32 6.64 10.26
CA ILE A 14 3.90 7.51 11.36
C ILE A 14 4.99 8.54 11.69
N ASP A 15 6.26 8.13 11.72
CA ASP A 15 7.39 9.01 12.01
C ASP A 15 7.55 10.11 10.94
N LEU A 16 7.44 9.72 9.66
CA LEU A 16 7.47 10.64 8.51
C LEU A 16 6.29 11.61 8.51
N LEU A 17 5.11 11.13 8.91
CA LEU A 17 3.92 11.96 9.06
C LEU A 17 4.12 13.02 10.15
N GLN A 18 4.57 12.60 11.32
CA GLN A 18 4.84 13.47 12.45
C GLN A 18 5.84 14.56 12.05
N PHE A 19 6.90 14.17 11.33
CA PHE A 19 7.88 15.09 10.77
C PHE A 19 7.25 16.12 9.83
N LEU A 20 6.38 15.68 8.92
CA LEU A 20 5.71 16.56 7.96
C LEU A 20 4.74 17.54 8.64
N VAL A 21 3.98 17.08 9.64
CA VAL A 21 3.04 17.91 10.42
C VAL A 21 3.79 18.96 11.26
N LEU A 22 4.86 18.56 11.93
CA LEU A 22 5.69 19.46 12.75
C LEU A 22 6.42 20.50 11.89
N ARG A 23 6.97 20.10 10.73
CA ARG A 23 7.72 21.01 9.85
C ARG A 23 6.82 21.92 9.02
N PHE A 24 5.62 21.50 8.63
CA PHE A 24 4.68 22.35 7.89
C PHE A 24 3.70 23.15 8.77
N ASN A 25 3.83 23.09 10.10
CA ASN A 25 3.02 23.83 11.09
C ASN A 25 1.52 23.86 10.73
N ILE A 26 1.00 22.73 10.28
CA ILE A 26 -0.37 22.68 9.83
C ILE A 26 -1.27 22.67 11.07
N SER A 27 -1.89 23.81 11.35
CA SER A 27 -2.95 24.04 12.33
C SER A 27 -3.78 22.77 12.57
N ASN A 28 -3.83 22.36 13.84
CA ASN A 28 -4.46 21.20 14.51
C ASN A 28 -5.67 20.53 13.82
N ILE A 29 -6.42 21.27 13.00
CA ILE A 29 -7.57 20.82 12.23
C ILE A 29 -7.16 19.85 11.10
N ARG A 30 -6.06 20.09 10.38
CA ARG A 30 -5.65 19.16 9.30
C ARG A 30 -4.84 17.96 9.80
N ALA A 31 -4.25 18.03 11.01
CA ALA A 31 -3.59 16.87 11.62
C ALA A 31 -4.58 15.71 11.84
N SER A 32 -5.80 16.00 12.28
CA SER A 32 -6.87 15.01 12.40
C SER A 32 -7.29 14.43 11.04
N GLN A 33 -7.39 15.28 10.01
CA GLN A 33 -7.69 14.82 8.65
C GLN A 33 -6.59 13.91 8.10
N ILE A 34 -5.33 14.27 8.32
CA ILE A 34 -4.17 13.51 7.88
C ILE A 34 -4.15 12.11 8.53
N THR A 35 -4.41 12.01 9.84
CA THR A 35 -4.55 10.71 10.52
C THR A 35 -5.73 9.90 9.97
N ASN A 36 -6.85 10.55 9.67
CA ASN A 36 -8.01 9.88 9.07
C ASN A 36 -7.72 9.38 7.65
N ILE A 37 -6.95 10.14 6.87
CA ILE A 37 -6.49 9.76 5.53
C ILE A 37 -5.57 8.55 5.59
N ILE A 38 -4.62 8.50 6.52
CA ILE A 38 -3.72 7.34 6.65
C ILE A 38 -4.48 6.08 7.04
N ASN A 39 -5.43 6.18 7.97
CA ASN A 39 -6.28 5.04 8.31
C ASN A 39 -7.10 4.57 7.10
N SER A 40 -7.63 5.52 6.31
CA SER A 40 -8.35 5.21 5.06
C SER A 40 -7.44 4.57 4.00
N VAL A 41 -6.21 5.08 3.82
CA VAL A 41 -5.20 4.53 2.91
C VAL A 41 -4.73 3.15 3.37
N THR A 42 -4.62 2.93 4.67
CA THR A 42 -4.24 1.63 5.24
C THR A 42 -5.30 0.56 4.94
N SER A 43 -6.58 0.94 4.92
CA SER A 43 -7.68 0.04 4.51
C SER A 43 -7.81 -0.13 3.01
N LEU A 44 -7.47 0.89 2.21
CA LEU A 44 -7.57 0.85 0.73
C LEU A 44 -6.35 0.20 0.06
N SER A 45 -5.16 0.34 0.67
CA SER A 45 -3.89 -0.23 0.22
C SER A 45 -3.96 -1.74 -0.06
N PRO A 46 -4.50 -2.59 0.83
CA PRO A 46 -4.64 -4.02 0.54
C PRO A 46 -5.64 -4.30 -0.58
N VAL A 47 -6.67 -3.48 -0.78
CA VAL A 47 -7.63 -3.65 -1.88
C VAL A 47 -6.97 -3.36 -3.23
N ALA A 48 -6.24 -2.25 -3.34
CA ALA A 48 -5.47 -1.94 -4.55
C ALA A 48 -4.37 -2.99 -4.82
N GLY A 49 -3.68 -3.42 -3.76
CA GLY A 49 -2.71 -4.52 -3.82
C GLY A 49 -3.33 -5.84 -4.27
N ALA A 50 -4.54 -6.16 -3.80
CA ALA A 50 -5.27 -7.36 -4.19
C ALA A 50 -5.71 -7.32 -5.65
N VAL A 51 -6.22 -6.19 -6.15
CA VAL A 51 -6.60 -6.05 -7.57
C VAL A 51 -5.38 -6.16 -8.50
N LEU A 52 -4.26 -5.54 -8.10
CA LEU A 52 -3.00 -5.68 -8.82
C LEU A 52 -2.53 -7.13 -8.79
N CYS A 53 -2.59 -7.81 -7.64
CA CYS A 53 -2.17 -9.21 -7.51
C CYS A 53 -3.08 -10.14 -8.33
N ASP A 54 -4.40 -9.93 -8.33
CA ASP A 54 -5.36 -10.72 -9.10
C ASP A 54 -5.18 -10.52 -10.61
N SER A 55 -4.94 -9.28 -11.04
CA SER A 55 -4.64 -8.96 -12.44
C SER A 55 -3.26 -9.50 -12.84
N TYR A 56 -2.24 -9.42 -11.98
CA TYR A 56 -0.89 -9.88 -12.30
C TYR A 56 -0.80 -11.40 -12.24
N LEU A 57 -1.30 -12.08 -11.21
CA LEU A 57 -1.38 -13.56 -11.21
C LEU A 57 -2.30 -14.05 -12.33
N GLY A 58 -3.49 -13.46 -12.50
CA GLY A 58 -4.45 -13.89 -13.52
C GLY A 58 -3.96 -13.69 -14.95
N CYS A 59 -3.49 -12.49 -15.29
CA CYS A 59 -2.95 -12.23 -16.64
C CYS A 59 -1.62 -12.95 -16.86
N PHE A 60 -0.69 -12.94 -15.91
CA PHE A 60 0.61 -13.59 -16.11
C PHE A 60 0.46 -15.10 -16.29
N LEU A 61 -0.42 -15.74 -15.51
CA LEU A 61 -0.67 -17.17 -15.60
C LEU A 61 -1.39 -17.52 -16.92
N THR A 62 -2.34 -16.69 -17.37
CA THR A 62 -3.02 -16.85 -18.67
C THR A 62 -2.06 -16.71 -19.85
N ILE A 63 -1.23 -15.66 -19.88
CA ILE A 63 -0.22 -15.44 -20.94
C ILE A 63 0.79 -16.59 -20.95
N SER A 64 1.23 -17.06 -19.78
CA SER A 64 2.21 -18.15 -19.67
C SER A 64 1.65 -19.46 -20.26
N LEU A 65 0.41 -19.84 -19.92
CA LEU A 65 -0.23 -21.04 -20.47
C LEU A 65 -0.37 -20.98 -21.99
N PHE A 66 -0.83 -19.84 -22.53
CA PHE A 66 -1.00 -19.68 -23.97
C PHE A 66 0.34 -19.75 -24.72
N THR A 67 1.39 -19.16 -24.14
CA THR A 67 2.75 -19.23 -24.69
C THR A 67 3.26 -20.67 -24.69
N PHE A 68 3.01 -21.43 -23.62
CA PHE A 68 3.39 -22.84 -23.51
C PHE A 68 2.66 -23.72 -24.53
N ILE A 69 1.35 -23.50 -24.70
CA ILE A 69 0.53 -24.22 -25.68
C ILE A 69 0.93 -23.88 -27.11
N SER A 70 1.27 -22.62 -27.39
CA SER A 70 1.67 -22.19 -28.75
C SER A 70 3.06 -22.67 -29.14
N PHE A 71 3.90 -23.02 -28.17
CA PHE A 71 5.25 -23.55 -28.39
C PHE A 71 5.27 -25.08 -28.59
N LEU A 72 4.23 -25.80 -28.13
CA LEU A 72 4.07 -27.24 -28.30
C LEU A 72 3.47 -27.58 -29.67
#